data_AF-A0A0F9H2X5-F1
#
_entry.id   AF-A0A0F9H2X5-F1
#
_cell.length_a   1.000
_cell.length_b   1.000
_cell.length_c   1.000
_cell.angle_alpha   90.00
_cell.angle_beta   90.00
_cell.angle_gamma   90.00
#
_symmetry.space_group_name_H-M   'P 1'
#
loop_
_entity.id
_entity.type
_entity.pdbx_description
1 polymer ?
#
loop_
_entity_poly.entity_id
_entity_poly.type
_entity_poly.pdbx_seq_one_letter_code
_entity_poly.pdbx_strand_id
1 'polypeptide(L)'
;MPSIVEFKVAKNSASSSLASAINNSVGTLTVATGDGANFPATADGDFWVSIDSEILLCTSRTGDVLTVTRAQQSTSGAAHDAGAAVELRITAEAISEMQDEIKHGVLEGWVADDAQNPSLGTLPINAFVIDVYIWVEQAFDSDGTDQISVGYDAANEAYSTLASVDVSTTGVKSPTLGTSAKIVDPTSRAVEAYYVNGGTEPTVGRAHVAVHYIVATPVVA
;
A
#
# COMPACT_ATOMS: atom_id res chain seq x y z
N MET A 1 18.69 -2.91 6.72
CA MET A 1 17.66 -2.95 7.79
C MET A 1 16.32 -3.00 7.09
N PRO A 2 15.35 -3.84 7.52
CA PRO A 2 14.02 -3.74 6.94
C PRO A 2 13.53 -2.32 7.25
N SER A 3 13.13 -1.60 6.20
CA SER A 3 12.52 -0.28 6.29
C SER A 3 11.19 -0.43 7.01
N ILE A 4 11.20 -0.48 8.34
CA ILE A 4 10.07 0.04 9.08
C ILE A 4 10.35 1.53 9.19
N VAL A 5 9.71 2.31 8.32
CA VAL A 5 9.55 3.72 8.61
C VAL A 5 8.78 3.75 9.92
N GLU A 6 9.45 4.16 11.00
CA GLU A 6 8.82 4.20 12.31
C GLU A 6 7.63 5.16 12.22
N PHE A 7 6.42 4.60 12.39
CA PHE A 7 5.20 5.36 12.18
C PHE A 7 5.17 6.53 13.15
N LYS A 8 5.09 7.75 12.61
CA LYS A 8 5.04 8.97 13.44
C LYS A 8 3.76 8.97 14.25
N VAL A 9 3.86 9.37 15.52
CA VAL A 9 2.71 9.36 16.42
C VAL A 9 1.85 10.59 16.26
N ALA A 10 0.54 10.41 16.42
CA ALA A 10 -0.44 11.48 16.29
C ALA A 10 -1.35 11.53 17.51
N LYS A 11 -1.91 12.72 17.75
CA LYS A 11 -2.94 12.94 18.76
C LYS A 11 -3.99 13.89 18.17
N ASN A 12 -5.26 13.59 18.44
CA ASN A 12 -6.37 14.39 17.92
C ASN A 12 -6.28 15.82 18.44
N SER A 13 -6.43 16.78 17.53
CA SER A 13 -6.52 18.21 17.85
C SER A 13 -5.34 18.77 18.66
N ALA A 14 -4.13 18.23 18.45
CA ALA A 14 -2.92 18.75 19.09
C ALA A 14 -2.53 20.12 18.53
N SER A 15 -2.76 21.16 19.33
CA SER A 15 -2.51 22.57 19.00
C SER A 15 -2.11 23.35 20.25
N SER A 16 -1.33 24.42 20.05
CA SER A 16 -0.92 25.41 21.04
C SER A 16 -0.44 26.69 20.34
N SER A 17 0.05 27.66 21.11
CA SER A 17 0.87 28.78 20.61
C SER A 17 2.31 28.74 21.15
N LEU A 18 3.24 29.43 20.47
CA LEU A 18 4.59 29.66 20.95
C LEU A 18 4.60 30.58 22.17
N ALA A 19 5.26 30.16 23.26
CA ALA A 19 5.39 30.98 24.47
C ALA A 19 6.34 32.18 24.28
N SER A 20 7.29 32.09 23.35
CA SER A 20 8.23 33.15 23.00
C SER A 20 8.62 33.08 21.52
N ALA A 21 9.01 34.21 20.94
CA ALA A 21 9.52 34.25 19.57
C ALA A 21 10.79 33.39 19.44
N ILE A 22 10.98 32.79 18.26
CA ILE A 22 12.12 31.94 17.94
C ILE A 22 12.74 32.37 16.61
N ASN A 23 14.05 32.17 16.47
CA ASN A 23 14.73 32.36 15.19
C ASN A 23 14.68 31.08 14.34
N ASN A 24 15.25 31.14 13.13
CA ASN A 24 15.25 30.06 12.14
C ASN A 24 16.20 28.89 12.42
N SER A 25 16.88 28.87 13.57
CA SER A 25 17.95 27.91 13.87
C SER A 25 17.82 27.22 15.23
N VAL A 26 16.84 27.61 16.06
CA VAL A 26 16.65 26.96 17.35
C VAL A 26 16.19 25.52 17.19
N GLY A 27 16.80 24.60 17.94
CA GLY A 27 16.39 23.19 18.02
C GLY A 27 15.40 22.89 19.15
N THR A 28 14.98 23.92 19.89
CA THR A 28 13.99 23.80 20.96
C THR A 28 13.01 24.96 20.88
N LEU A 29 11.76 24.70 21.22
CA LEU A 29 10.73 25.72 21.36
C LEU A 29 9.85 25.39 22.56
N THR A 30 9.26 26.42 23.16
CA THR A 30 8.34 26.27 24.29
C THR A 30 6.94 26.65 23.82
N VAL A 31 5.98 25.77 24.02
CA VAL A 31 4.57 26.06 23.77
C VAL A 31 3.95 26.73 25.00
N ALA A 32 2.73 27.28 24.88
CA ALA A 32 2.01 27.88 25.98
C ALA A 32 1.95 26.95 27.22
N THR A 33 1.97 27.54 28.41
CA THR A 33 2.10 26.80 29.66
C THR A 33 0.96 25.80 29.85
N GLY A 34 1.31 24.53 30.04
CA GLY A 34 0.37 23.41 30.19
C GLY A 34 -0.06 22.77 28.87
N ASP A 35 0.15 23.42 27.73
CA ASP A 35 -0.29 22.93 26.43
C ASP A 35 0.68 21.90 25.82
N GLY A 36 1.86 21.70 26.40
CA GLY A 36 2.75 20.60 26.01
C GLY A 36 2.03 19.26 26.06
N ALA A 37 1.14 19.07 27.04
CA ALA A 37 0.32 17.88 27.21
C ALA A 37 -0.67 17.63 26.05
N ASN A 38 -0.98 18.64 25.23
CA ASN A 38 -1.87 18.51 24.07
C ASN A 38 -1.22 17.68 22.95
N PHE A 39 0.11 17.61 22.89
CA PHE A 39 0.87 16.84 21.91
C PHE A 39 1.07 15.36 22.32
N PRO A 40 1.55 14.48 21.43
CA PRO A 40 1.94 13.12 21.77
C PRO A 40 3.06 13.03 22.81
N ALA A 41 3.17 11.90 23.51
CA ALA A 41 4.34 11.62 24.36
C ALA A 41 5.46 11.03 23.51
N THR A 42 6.70 11.43 23.77
CA THR A 42 7.84 10.98 22.94
C THR A 42 8.36 9.60 23.27
N ALA A 43 7.78 8.93 24.27
CA ALA A 43 7.95 7.49 24.44
C ALA A 43 7.22 6.69 23.36
N ASP A 44 6.21 7.29 22.72
CA ASP A 44 5.42 6.64 21.68
C ASP A 44 6.06 6.80 20.29
N GLY A 45 6.97 7.78 20.13
CA GLY A 45 7.69 8.06 18.89
C GLY A 45 7.81 9.57 18.60
N ASP A 46 8.46 9.90 17.49
CA ASP A 46 8.52 11.28 16.97
C ASP A 46 7.18 11.69 16.35
N PHE A 47 6.95 13.00 16.25
CA PHE A 47 5.76 13.55 15.57
C PHE A 47 6.06 14.86 14.83
N TRP A 48 5.31 15.12 13.77
CA TRP A 48 5.40 16.37 13.03
C TRP A 48 4.63 17.49 13.73
N VAL A 49 5.18 18.71 13.70
CA VAL A 49 4.46 19.93 14.05
C VAL A 49 4.68 20.97 12.96
N SER A 50 3.73 21.89 12.84
CA SER A 50 3.80 22.99 11.89
C SER A 50 3.65 24.32 12.60
N ILE A 51 4.41 25.32 12.13
CA ILE A 51 4.29 26.72 12.52
C ILE A 51 4.27 27.53 11.23
N ASP A 52 3.17 28.24 11.00
CA ASP A 52 2.88 28.89 9.71
C ASP A 52 2.95 27.89 8.53
N SER A 53 3.97 28.03 7.68
CA SER A 53 4.27 27.15 6.54
C SER A 53 5.48 26.23 6.77
N GLU A 54 6.13 26.29 7.93
CA GLU A 54 7.26 25.41 8.25
C GLU A 54 6.77 24.12 8.90
N ILE A 55 7.38 23.01 8.51
CA ILE A 55 7.17 21.69 9.13
C ILE A 55 8.43 21.31 9.89
N LEU A 56 8.24 20.84 11.12
CA LEU A 56 9.31 20.48 12.05
C LEU A 56 9.06 19.06 12.57
N LEU A 57 10.13 18.31 12.81
CA LEU A 57 10.07 17.00 13.46
C LEU A 57 10.30 17.18 14.95
N CYS A 58 9.31 16.94 15.79
CA CYS A 58 9.52 16.86 17.23
C CYS A 58 10.04 15.48 17.61
N THR A 59 11.23 15.44 18.21
CA THR A 59 11.92 14.21 18.63
C THR A 59 11.92 14.01 20.14
N SER A 60 11.56 15.04 20.91
CA SER A 60 11.43 14.95 22.37
C SER A 60 10.47 16.00 22.90
N ARG A 61 9.70 15.66 23.93
CA ARG A 61 8.86 16.59 24.69
C ARG A 61 9.15 16.45 26.18
N THR A 62 9.46 17.57 26.83
CA THR A 62 9.57 17.66 28.30
C THR A 62 8.68 18.78 28.81
N GLY A 63 7.53 18.42 29.38
CA GLY A 63 6.50 19.41 29.74
C GLY A 63 6.06 20.20 28.50
N ASP A 64 6.25 21.51 28.54
CA ASP A 64 5.91 22.44 27.45
C ASP A 64 7.06 22.69 26.46
N VAL A 65 8.22 22.05 26.66
CA VAL A 65 9.38 22.20 25.78
C VAL A 65 9.39 21.08 24.74
N LEU A 66 9.40 21.46 23.46
CA LEU A 66 9.55 20.57 22.31
C LEU A 66 10.97 20.69 21.76
N THR A 67 11.67 19.56 21.66
CA THR A 67 12.92 19.44 20.89
C THR A 67 12.56 19.10 19.46
N VAL A 68 13.08 19.88 18.51
CA VAL A 68 12.66 19.84 17.11
C VAL A 68 13.85 19.84 16.14
N THR A 69 13.69 19.13 15.03
CA THR A 69 14.49 19.35 13.82
C THR A 69 13.67 20.25 12.88
N ARG A 70 14.24 21.39 12.49
CA ARG A 70 13.63 22.43 11.65
C ARG A 70 13.60 22.04 10.17
N ALA A 71 12.86 22.80 9.35
CA ALA A 71 12.95 22.75 7.89
C ALA A 71 12.74 21.33 7.29
N GLN A 72 11.69 20.64 7.73
CA GLN A 72 11.37 19.29 7.28
C GLN A 72 10.47 19.32 6.06
N GLN A 73 10.40 18.19 5.34
CA GLN A 73 9.48 18.00 4.20
C GLN A 73 9.65 19.10 3.13
N SER A 74 10.91 19.47 2.85
CA SER A 74 11.30 20.53 1.90
C SER A 74 10.84 21.96 2.28
N THR A 75 10.39 22.18 3.52
CA THR A 75 10.14 23.54 4.04
C THR A 75 11.44 24.24 4.44
N SER A 76 11.39 25.57 4.59
CA SER A 76 12.55 26.38 5.00
C SER A 76 12.41 26.86 6.44
N GLY A 77 13.51 26.85 7.19
CA GLY A 77 13.57 27.39 8.56
C GLY A 77 13.26 28.89 8.59
N ALA A 78 12.26 29.31 9.37
CA ALA A 78 11.84 30.70 9.51
C ALA A 78 11.89 31.19 10.97
N ALA A 79 11.98 32.51 11.16
CA ALA A 79 11.67 33.09 12.46
C ALA A 79 10.16 33.09 12.67
N HIS A 80 9.70 32.83 13.89
CA HIS A 80 8.29 32.88 14.25
C HIS A 80 8.09 33.71 15.50
N ASP A 81 7.02 34.48 15.52
CA ASP A 81 6.67 35.36 16.63
C ASP A 81 6.08 34.58 17.81
N ALA A 82 6.16 35.17 19.00
CA ALA A 82 5.43 34.68 20.16
C ALA A 82 3.92 34.68 19.84
N GLY A 83 3.21 33.64 20.24
CA GLY A 83 1.80 33.46 19.94
C GLY A 83 1.53 32.77 18.59
N ALA A 84 2.54 32.52 17.74
CA ALA A 84 2.33 31.76 16.51
C ALA A 84 1.81 30.35 16.83
N ALA A 85 0.88 29.85 16.02
CA ALA A 85 0.23 28.57 16.23
C ALA A 85 1.23 27.41 15.99
N VAL A 86 1.28 26.47 16.92
CA VAL A 86 2.03 25.23 16.83
C VAL A 86 1.02 24.09 16.72
N GLU A 87 0.96 23.42 15.58
CA GLU A 87 -0.10 22.45 15.29
C GLU A 87 0.45 21.15 14.73
N LEU A 88 -0.03 20.02 15.25
CA LEU A 88 0.18 18.72 14.63
C LEU A 88 -0.83 18.57 13.48
N ARG A 89 -0.35 18.74 12.25
CA ARG A 89 -1.17 18.58 11.03
C ARG A 89 -0.79 17.29 10.32
N ILE A 90 -1.76 16.67 9.64
CA ILE A 90 -1.46 15.62 8.67
C ILE A 90 -0.73 16.27 7.50
N THR A 91 0.44 15.75 7.16
CA THR A 91 1.25 16.26 6.05
C THR A 91 1.18 15.33 4.85
N ALA A 92 1.55 15.84 3.67
CA ALA A 92 1.58 15.03 2.45
C ALA A 92 2.55 13.85 2.58
N GLU A 93 3.73 14.08 3.16
CA GLU A 93 4.72 13.02 3.39
C GLU A 93 4.21 11.95 4.35
N ALA A 94 3.48 12.32 5.41
CA ALA A 94 2.86 11.34 6.31
C ALA A 94 1.84 10.44 5.56
N ILE A 95 1.10 11.00 4.60
CA ILE A 95 0.17 10.22 3.75
C ILE A 95 0.96 9.33 2.77
N SER A 96 2.02 9.84 2.17
CA SER A 96 2.87 9.06 1.25
C SER A 96 3.57 7.90 1.97
N GLU A 97 4.12 8.12 3.17
CA GLU A 97 4.71 7.06 4.00
C GLU A 97 3.67 5.98 4.33
N MET A 98 2.44 6.37 4.65
CA MET A 98 1.33 5.42 4.85
C MET A 98 1.01 4.62 3.59
N GLN A 99 1.01 5.27 2.42
CA GLN A 99 0.72 4.62 1.14
C GLN A 99 1.85 3.69 0.71
N ASP A 100 3.11 4.07 0.90
CA ASP A 100 4.28 3.27 0.54
C ASP A 100 4.36 1.98 1.38
N GLU A 101 3.86 2.00 2.63
CA GLU A 101 3.80 0.78 3.44
C GLU A 101 2.67 -0.17 2.99
N ILE A 102 1.67 0.32 2.23
CA ILE A 102 0.66 -0.54 1.59
C ILE A 102 1.29 -1.17 0.33
N LYS A 103 2.02 -2.27 0.53
CA LYS A 103 2.72 -3.02 -0.54
C LYS A 103 1.82 -3.95 -1.34
N HIS A 104 0.51 -3.95 -1.07
CA HIS A 104 -0.45 -4.87 -1.67
C HIS A 104 -1.12 -4.24 -2.90
N GLY A 105 -1.06 -4.94 -4.02
CA GLY A 105 -1.77 -4.57 -5.24
C GLY A 105 -2.66 -5.70 -5.74
N VAL A 106 -3.58 -5.35 -6.64
CA VAL A 106 -4.46 -6.32 -7.30
C VAL A 106 -4.41 -6.08 -8.81
N LEU A 107 -4.19 -7.14 -9.58
CA LEU A 107 -4.41 -7.16 -11.03
C LEU A 107 -5.75 -7.82 -11.31
N GLU A 108 -6.59 -7.22 -12.15
CA GLU A 108 -7.94 -7.71 -12.39
C GLU A 108 -8.31 -7.70 -13.87
N GLY A 109 -9.19 -8.62 -14.26
CA GLY A 109 -9.69 -8.69 -15.63
C GLY A 109 -10.83 -9.70 -15.79
N TRP A 110 -11.61 -9.50 -16.85
CA TRP A 110 -12.72 -10.38 -17.20
C TRP A 110 -12.29 -11.44 -18.19
N VAL A 111 -12.62 -12.69 -17.88
CA VAL A 111 -12.58 -13.83 -18.80
C VAL A 111 -14.00 -14.10 -19.26
N ALA A 112 -14.21 -14.19 -20.57
CA ALA A 112 -15.51 -14.45 -21.18
C ALA A 112 -15.41 -15.57 -22.22
N ASP A 113 -16.55 -16.08 -22.69
CA ASP A 113 -16.60 -17.11 -23.73
C ASP A 113 -15.86 -16.73 -25.02
N ASP A 114 -15.89 -15.44 -25.37
CA ASP A 114 -15.25 -14.84 -26.55
C ASP A 114 -13.85 -14.25 -26.27
N ALA A 115 -13.42 -14.23 -25.00
CA ALA A 115 -12.15 -13.66 -24.55
C ALA A 115 -11.48 -14.60 -23.54
N GLN A 116 -10.86 -15.66 -24.07
CA GLN A 116 -10.38 -16.79 -23.30
C GLN A 116 -8.95 -16.63 -22.73
N ASN A 117 -8.21 -15.60 -23.16
CA ASN A 117 -6.86 -15.30 -22.67
C ASN A 117 -6.58 -13.80 -22.39
N PRO A 118 -7.41 -13.12 -21.58
CA PRO A 118 -7.25 -11.69 -21.32
C PRO A 118 -5.98 -11.39 -20.52
N SER A 119 -5.33 -10.28 -20.84
CA SER A 119 -4.31 -9.71 -19.98
C SER A 119 -4.94 -9.09 -18.73
N LEU A 120 -4.35 -9.39 -17.57
CA LEU A 120 -4.73 -8.80 -16.27
C LEU A 120 -3.86 -7.59 -15.91
N GLY A 121 -2.82 -7.31 -16.72
CA GLY A 121 -1.83 -6.26 -16.48
C GLY A 121 -0.44 -6.82 -16.19
N THR A 122 0.37 -6.02 -15.49
CA THR A 122 1.79 -6.33 -15.25
C THR A 122 2.11 -6.26 -13.77
N LEU A 123 2.63 -7.35 -13.22
CA LEU A 123 3.24 -7.37 -11.90
C LEU A 123 4.50 -6.48 -11.91
N PRO A 124 4.66 -5.60 -10.91
CA PRO A 124 5.88 -4.81 -10.78
C PRO A 124 7.07 -5.70 -10.40
N ILE A 125 8.28 -5.16 -10.58
CA ILE A 125 9.51 -5.83 -10.16
C ILE A 125 9.48 -6.16 -8.66
N ASN A 126 10.04 -7.31 -8.28
CA ASN A 126 10.05 -7.84 -6.91
C ASN A 126 8.66 -8.16 -6.34
N ALA A 127 7.63 -8.27 -7.19
CA ALA A 127 6.33 -8.74 -6.75
C ALA A 127 6.31 -10.25 -6.54
N PHE A 128 5.46 -10.70 -5.62
CA PHE A 128 5.05 -12.10 -5.54
C PHE A 128 3.53 -12.17 -5.34
N VAL A 129 2.91 -13.14 -6.02
CA VAL A 129 1.46 -13.38 -5.90
C VAL A 129 1.19 -14.08 -4.57
N ILE A 130 0.22 -13.56 -3.82
CA ILE A 130 -0.20 -14.09 -2.52
C ILE A 130 -1.47 -14.91 -2.62
N ASP A 131 -2.41 -14.51 -3.49
CA ASP A 131 -3.71 -15.14 -3.68
C ASP A 131 -4.25 -14.86 -5.08
N VAL A 132 -5.14 -15.74 -5.55
CA VAL A 132 -5.90 -15.58 -6.79
C VAL A 132 -7.36 -15.92 -6.48
N TYR A 133 -8.28 -15.06 -6.91
CA TYR A 133 -9.73 -15.28 -6.83
C TYR A 133 -10.36 -15.21 -8.21
N ILE A 134 -11.33 -16.10 -8.45
CA ILE A 134 -12.07 -16.16 -9.71
C ILE A 134 -13.55 -16.16 -9.37
N TRP A 135 -14.25 -15.08 -9.70
CA TRP A 135 -15.69 -14.93 -9.51
C TRP A 135 -16.43 -15.30 -10.78
N VAL A 136 -17.03 -16.47 -10.82
CA VAL A 136 -17.84 -16.92 -11.95
C VAL A 136 -19.26 -16.35 -11.79
N GLU A 137 -19.61 -15.37 -12.63
CA GLU A 137 -20.96 -14.81 -12.68
C GLU A 137 -21.89 -15.65 -13.54
N GLN A 138 -21.36 -16.14 -14.65
CA GLN A 138 -22.05 -17.01 -15.59
C GLN A 138 -21.16 -18.22 -15.81
N ALA A 139 -21.71 -19.40 -15.47
CA ALA A 139 -21.03 -20.67 -15.68
C ALA A 139 -20.63 -20.82 -17.15
N PHE A 140 -19.42 -21.33 -17.36
CA PHE A 140 -18.97 -21.76 -18.67
C PHE A 140 -19.59 -23.10 -19.02
N ASP A 141 -19.86 -23.34 -20.30
CA ASP A 141 -20.67 -24.46 -20.77
C ASP A 141 -20.05 -25.25 -21.91
N SER A 142 -18.72 -25.40 -21.93
CA SER A 142 -18.10 -26.29 -22.92
C SER A 142 -18.62 -27.73 -22.74
N ASP A 143 -18.55 -28.54 -23.79
CA ASP A 143 -18.91 -29.96 -23.74
C ASP A 143 -17.84 -30.83 -23.05
N GLY A 144 -16.81 -30.20 -22.48
CA GLY A 144 -15.71 -30.81 -21.75
C GLY A 144 -15.50 -30.18 -20.37
N THR A 145 -14.23 -30.06 -19.96
CA THR A 145 -13.87 -29.39 -18.71
C THR A 145 -13.86 -27.87 -18.90
N ASP A 146 -14.39 -27.13 -17.95
CA ASP A 146 -14.31 -25.67 -17.92
C ASP A 146 -13.38 -25.22 -16.80
N GLN A 147 -12.19 -24.73 -17.16
CA GLN A 147 -11.18 -24.34 -16.17
C GLN A 147 -10.59 -22.97 -16.47
N ILE A 148 -10.18 -22.25 -15.42
CA ILE A 148 -9.40 -21.03 -15.55
C ILE A 148 -8.11 -21.16 -14.74
N SER A 149 -6.97 -20.89 -15.37
CA SER A 149 -5.69 -20.67 -14.69
C SER A 149 -5.20 -19.24 -14.87
N VAL A 150 -4.15 -18.91 -14.13
CA VAL A 150 -3.50 -17.60 -14.15
C VAL A 150 -2.00 -17.82 -14.19
N GLY A 151 -1.35 -17.14 -15.12
CA GLY A 151 0.08 -17.26 -15.35
C GLY A 151 0.57 -16.22 -16.33
N TYR A 152 1.58 -16.61 -17.10
CA TYR A 152 2.15 -15.84 -18.20
C TYR A 152 2.41 -16.75 -19.39
N ASP A 153 2.72 -16.16 -20.54
CA ASP A 153 2.85 -16.83 -21.86
C ASP A 153 3.65 -18.14 -21.87
N ALA A 154 4.75 -18.20 -21.12
CA ALA A 154 5.63 -19.35 -21.02
C ALA A 154 5.27 -20.32 -19.87
N ALA A 155 4.33 -19.96 -18.99
CA ALA A 155 3.84 -20.78 -17.88
C ALA A 155 2.43 -20.36 -17.42
N ASN A 156 1.42 -20.93 -18.06
CA ASN A 156 0.01 -20.55 -17.92
C ASN A 156 -0.60 -20.90 -16.54
N GLU A 157 0.10 -21.72 -15.75
CA GLU A 157 -0.26 -22.12 -14.39
C GLU A 157 0.68 -21.57 -13.32
N ALA A 158 1.50 -20.57 -13.67
CA ALA A 158 2.52 -20.04 -12.77
C ALA A 158 1.95 -19.53 -11.43
N TYR A 159 0.74 -18.94 -11.45
CA TYR A 159 0.13 -18.31 -10.27
C TYR A 159 -1.11 -19.06 -9.76
N SER A 160 -1.79 -19.85 -10.60
CA SER A 160 -2.82 -20.80 -10.18
C SER A 160 -2.84 -22.04 -11.05
N THR A 161 -3.21 -23.18 -10.48
CA THR A 161 -3.25 -24.47 -11.19
C THR A 161 -4.65 -24.78 -11.74
N LEU A 162 -4.71 -25.30 -12.97
CA LEU A 162 -5.92 -25.67 -13.72
C LEU A 162 -6.78 -26.70 -12.97
N ALA A 163 -6.12 -27.68 -12.32
CA ALA A 163 -6.79 -28.77 -11.62
C ALA A 163 -7.66 -28.32 -10.41
N SER A 164 -7.64 -27.04 -10.05
CA SER A 164 -8.29 -26.51 -8.85
C SER A 164 -9.48 -25.59 -9.10
N VAL A 165 -9.81 -25.26 -10.36
CA VAL A 165 -10.87 -24.27 -10.68
C VAL A 165 -11.80 -24.79 -11.76
N ASP A 166 -12.85 -25.47 -11.34
CA ASP A 166 -14.01 -25.73 -12.19
C ASP A 166 -14.91 -24.47 -12.24
N VAL A 167 -15.06 -23.89 -13.44
CA VAL A 167 -15.88 -22.69 -13.70
C VAL A 167 -17.21 -23.01 -14.39
N SER A 168 -17.61 -24.28 -14.44
CA SER A 168 -18.95 -24.72 -14.89
C SER A 168 -20.06 -24.42 -13.87
N THR A 169 -19.72 -23.82 -12.74
CA THR A 169 -20.66 -23.39 -11.70
C THR A 169 -20.33 -21.99 -11.22
N THR A 170 -21.37 -21.21 -10.94
CA THR A 170 -21.22 -19.83 -10.45
C THR A 170 -20.63 -19.77 -9.04
N GLY A 171 -20.14 -18.59 -8.67
CA GLY A 171 -19.59 -18.30 -7.35
C GLY A 171 -18.09 -18.06 -7.35
N VAL A 172 -17.53 -17.86 -6.16
CA VAL A 172 -16.10 -17.59 -5.96
C VAL A 172 -15.32 -18.89 -5.94
N LYS A 173 -14.27 -18.96 -6.75
CA LYS A 173 -13.29 -20.03 -6.76
C LYS A 173 -11.97 -19.49 -6.24
N SER A 174 -11.34 -20.23 -5.34
CA SER A 174 -10.01 -19.94 -4.80
C SER A 174 -9.07 -21.05 -5.26
N PRO A 175 -8.41 -20.90 -6.41
CA PRO A 175 -7.44 -21.87 -6.91
C PRO A 175 -6.37 -22.24 -5.89
N THR A 176 -5.85 -23.46 -6.03
CA THR A 176 -4.53 -23.79 -5.50
C THR A 176 -3.49 -23.00 -6.29
N LEU A 177 -2.67 -22.25 -5.56
CA LEU A 177 -1.65 -21.39 -6.13
C LEU A 177 -0.56 -22.19 -6.85
N GLY A 178 -0.09 -21.63 -7.95
CA GLY A 178 0.96 -22.19 -8.80
C GLY A 178 2.35 -22.13 -8.15
N THR A 179 3.32 -22.80 -8.77
CA THR A 179 4.69 -22.92 -8.22
C THR A 179 5.48 -21.62 -8.23
N SER A 180 5.12 -20.66 -9.08
CA SER A 180 5.73 -19.33 -9.11
C SER A 180 5.03 -18.36 -8.15
N ALA A 181 3.86 -18.70 -7.62
CA ALA A 181 3.24 -17.92 -6.54
C ALA A 181 4.09 -17.99 -5.27
N LYS A 182 4.03 -16.95 -4.43
CA LYS A 182 4.82 -16.82 -3.20
C LYS A 182 6.34 -16.81 -3.39
N ILE A 183 6.81 -16.67 -4.64
CA ILE A 183 8.22 -16.46 -4.98
C ILE A 183 8.35 -15.04 -5.50
N VAL A 184 9.34 -14.30 -4.98
CA VAL A 184 9.67 -12.95 -5.44
C VAL A 184 10.18 -13.04 -6.87
N ASP A 185 9.44 -12.47 -7.83
CA ASP A 185 9.91 -12.33 -9.21
C ASP A 185 10.77 -11.07 -9.30
N PRO A 186 12.09 -11.18 -9.57
CA PRO A 186 12.98 -10.03 -9.68
C PRO A 186 12.79 -9.26 -11.00
N THR A 187 11.77 -9.60 -11.80
CA THR A 187 11.44 -8.96 -13.06
C THR A 187 9.99 -8.48 -13.06
N SER A 188 9.67 -7.50 -13.91
CA SER A 188 8.27 -7.17 -14.20
C SER A 188 7.64 -8.25 -15.09
N ARG A 189 6.44 -8.70 -14.76
CA ARG A 189 5.80 -9.83 -15.45
C ARG A 189 4.39 -9.48 -15.93
N ALA A 190 4.14 -9.58 -17.24
CA ALA A 190 2.78 -9.54 -17.76
C ALA A 190 2.01 -10.78 -17.30
N VAL A 191 0.80 -10.60 -16.81
CA VAL A 191 -0.05 -11.67 -16.28
C VAL A 191 -1.30 -11.78 -17.13
N GLU A 192 -1.70 -13.01 -17.39
CA GLU A 192 -2.89 -13.36 -18.15
C GLU A 192 -3.70 -14.40 -17.38
N ALA A 193 -5.01 -14.38 -17.59
CA ALA A 193 -5.88 -15.49 -17.22
C ALA A 193 -6.10 -16.36 -18.46
N TYR A 194 -6.14 -17.67 -18.29
CA TYR A 194 -6.35 -18.63 -19.39
C TYR A 194 -7.56 -19.47 -19.08
N TYR A 195 -8.62 -19.32 -19.87
CA TYR A 195 -9.70 -20.27 -19.92
C TYR A 195 -9.29 -21.47 -20.79
N VAL A 196 -9.50 -22.67 -20.26
CA VAL A 196 -9.18 -23.95 -20.89
C VAL A 196 -10.47 -24.76 -20.96
N ASN A 197 -10.95 -25.00 -22.18
CA ASN A 197 -12.06 -25.90 -22.45
C ASN A 197 -11.56 -27.31 -22.79
N GLY A 198 -12.35 -28.33 -22.45
CA GLY A 198 -12.06 -29.73 -22.75
C GLY A 198 -12.70 -30.26 -24.04
N GLY A 199 -13.24 -29.38 -24.89
CA GLY A 199 -13.99 -29.78 -26.09
C GLY A 199 -14.27 -28.61 -27.05
N THR A 200 -15.54 -28.31 -27.33
CA THR A 200 -15.92 -27.13 -28.12
C THR A 200 -15.81 -25.87 -27.30
N GLU A 201 -15.62 -24.74 -27.98
CA GLU A 201 -15.69 -23.43 -27.34
C GLU A 201 -17.03 -23.27 -26.59
N PRO A 202 -17.02 -22.67 -25.39
CA PRO A 202 -18.22 -22.36 -24.65
C PRO A 202 -19.10 -21.42 -25.47
N THR A 203 -20.41 -21.55 -25.30
CA THR A 203 -21.39 -20.62 -25.89
C THR A 203 -21.80 -19.51 -24.92
N VAL A 204 -21.53 -19.73 -23.63
CA VAL A 204 -21.65 -18.73 -22.58
C VAL A 204 -20.54 -18.91 -21.55
N GLY A 205 -20.19 -17.82 -20.87
CA GLY A 205 -19.31 -17.90 -19.71
C GLY A 205 -18.76 -16.54 -19.37
N ARG A 206 -18.73 -16.21 -18.08
CA ARG A 206 -18.12 -14.96 -17.63
C ARG A 206 -17.62 -15.08 -16.21
N ALA A 207 -16.34 -14.78 -16.02
CA ALA A 207 -15.69 -14.73 -14.73
C ALA A 207 -14.80 -13.49 -14.57
N HIS A 208 -14.80 -12.91 -13.37
CA HIS A 208 -13.84 -11.86 -12.99
C HIS A 208 -12.67 -12.49 -12.24
N VAL A 209 -11.45 -12.23 -12.68
CA VAL A 209 -10.23 -12.77 -12.09
C VAL A 209 -9.51 -11.65 -11.36
N ALA A 210 -9.12 -11.88 -10.11
CA ALA A 210 -8.26 -10.98 -9.33
C ALA A 210 -7.02 -11.72 -8.82
N VAL A 211 -5.87 -11.11 -9.05
CA VAL A 211 -4.55 -11.59 -8.62
C VAL A 211 -4.02 -10.61 -7.59
N HIS A 212 -3.95 -11.07 -6.35
CA HIS A 212 -3.43 -10.32 -5.23
C HIS A 212 -1.93 -10.51 -5.12
N TYR A 213 -1.17 -9.42 -5.03
CA TYR A 213 0.29 -9.48 -4.95
C TYR A 213 0.84 -8.51 -3.91
N ILE A 214 2.04 -8.81 -3.44
CA ILE A 214 2.83 -7.92 -2.57
C ILE A 214 4.14 -7.58 -3.27
N VAL A 215 4.56 -6.32 -3.21
CA VAL A 215 5.89 -5.89 -3.66
C VAL A 215 6.91 -6.06 -2.54
N ALA A 216 7.88 -6.96 -2.73
CA ALA A 216 8.94 -7.17 -1.76
C ALA A 216 9.93 -6.01 -1.76
N THR A 217 10.33 -5.56 -0.57
CA THR A 217 11.42 -4.60 -0.42
C THR A 217 12.73 -5.25 -0.88
N PRO A 218 13.51 -4.62 -1.77
CA PRO A 218 14.78 -5.17 -2.23
C PRO A 218 15.74 -5.36 -1.06
N VAL A 219 16.49 -6.47 -1.06
CA VAL A 219 17.58 -6.68 -0.12
C VAL A 219 18.70 -5.72 -0.49
N VAL A 220 19.01 -4.74 0.38
CA VAL A 220 20.21 -3.91 0.22
C VAL A 220 21.41 -4.83 0.44
N ALA A 221 22.23 -5.01 -0.60
CA ALA A 221 23.47 -5.78 -0.55
C ALA A 221 24.52 -5.13 0.36
#